data_AF-A0A953Y958-F1
#
_entry.id   AF-A0A953Y958-F1
#
_cell.length_a   1.000
_cell.length_b   1.000
_cell.length_c   1.000
_cell.angle_alpha   90.00
_cell.angle_beta   90.00
_cell.angle_gamma   90.00
#
_symmetry.space_group_name_H-M   'P 1'
#
loop_
_entity.id
_entity.type
_entity.pdbx_description
1 polymer ?
#
loop_
_entity_poly.entity_id
_entity_poly.type
_entity_poly.pdbx_seq_one_letter_code
_entity_poly.pdbx_strand_id
1 'polypeptide(L)'
;MRRLALTALSLALSLFLLAAPGLAQDGGGSEGEAPRRNPFGGDGDMTKRIVDYLTEELQLDDEQAAHVKKVMDEGMKKMFKRMAESWQPGQDRPDFQSMRGPMEEMRLELEKEIESVLTDAQKREFQDLSDNFDRRSQSWEQQARAYEDPTQMFEPAPIRKRILLAKAERSLFLGPDETQVLMPYVEAVLDRRIALAENRKVRREDLRNAKSGGASENEIRQRLNELRSIETLESLQLEAAQAELRALITVQQEVRLVALGILD
;
A
#
# COMPACT_ATOMS: atom_id res chain seq x y z
N MET A 1 11.41 1.32 -35.70
CA MET A 1 10.04 0.80 -35.53
C MET A 1 10.05 -0.40 -34.60
N ARG A 2 10.07 -0.20 -33.28
CA ARG A 2 9.89 -1.26 -32.27
C ARG A 2 9.11 -0.69 -31.08
N ARG A 3 7.82 -0.50 -31.29
CA ARG A 3 6.80 -0.34 -30.24
C ARG A 3 5.72 -1.34 -30.65
N LEU A 4 5.71 -2.53 -30.05
CA LEU A 4 4.66 -3.56 -30.11
C LEU A 4 5.27 -4.85 -29.56
N ALA A 5 5.24 -5.01 -28.24
CA ALA A 5 5.24 -6.31 -27.52
C ALA A 5 5.47 -6.03 -26.02
N LEU A 6 4.44 -5.62 -25.29
CA LEU A 6 4.41 -5.64 -23.82
C LEU A 6 2.95 -5.62 -23.37
N THR A 7 2.31 -6.77 -23.53
CA THR A 7 0.99 -7.10 -22.97
C THR A 7 0.95 -8.60 -22.73
N ALA A 8 1.79 -9.11 -21.82
CA ALA A 8 1.61 -10.41 -21.15
C ALA A 8 2.79 -10.73 -20.22
N LEU A 9 2.87 -10.12 -19.05
CA LEU A 9 3.49 -10.75 -17.87
C LEU A 9 3.13 -9.93 -16.62
N SER A 10 2.13 -10.37 -15.88
CA SER A 10 1.71 -9.69 -14.64
C SER A 10 1.11 -10.70 -13.68
N LEU A 11 1.95 -11.60 -13.15
CA LEU A 11 1.50 -12.66 -12.23
C LEU A 11 2.66 -13.34 -11.47
N ALA A 12 3.46 -12.60 -10.70
CA ALA A 12 4.52 -13.27 -9.91
C ALA A 12 4.93 -12.65 -8.56
N LEU A 13 4.24 -11.64 -7.99
CA LEU A 13 4.78 -11.06 -6.73
C LEU A 13 3.81 -10.91 -5.56
N SER A 14 2.49 -11.13 -5.71
CA SER A 14 1.49 -10.65 -4.74
C SER A 14 0.96 -11.67 -3.72
N LEU A 15 1.80 -12.57 -3.22
CA LEU A 15 1.36 -13.58 -2.25
C LEU A 15 2.34 -13.67 -1.06
N PHE A 16 2.18 -12.74 -0.11
CA PHE A 16 2.85 -12.79 1.19
C PHE A 16 1.91 -13.00 2.39
N LEU A 17 0.60 -13.24 2.22
CA LEU A 17 -0.35 -13.07 3.34
C LEU A 17 -1.40 -14.17 3.56
N LEU A 18 -1.16 -15.42 3.14
CA LEU A 18 -2.09 -16.52 3.45
C LEU A 18 -1.37 -17.80 3.89
N ALA A 19 -1.08 -17.88 5.20
CA ALA A 19 -1.13 -19.13 5.92
C ALA A 19 -2.40 -19.11 6.78
N ALA A 20 -3.59 -19.28 6.19
CA ALA A 20 -4.79 -19.57 6.99
C ALA A 20 -4.59 -20.94 7.65
N PRO A 21 -4.89 -21.12 8.95
CA PRO A 21 -4.97 -22.45 9.51
C PRO A 21 -6.20 -23.11 8.87
N GLY A 22 -5.95 -24.09 7.99
CA GLY A 22 -7.00 -24.98 7.51
C GLY A 22 -7.59 -25.70 8.72
N LEU A 23 -8.75 -25.26 9.18
CA LEU A 23 -9.62 -26.09 9.99
C LEU A 23 -10.00 -27.27 9.08
N ALA A 24 -9.55 -28.46 9.47
CA ALA A 24 -9.88 -29.70 8.82
C ALA A 24 -11.41 -29.87 8.80
N GLN A 25 -12.00 -29.65 7.62
CA GLN A 25 -13.38 -30.04 7.36
C GLN A 25 -13.33 -31.41 6.71
N ASP A 26 -13.59 -32.43 7.53
CA ASP A 26 -13.70 -33.81 7.13
C ASP A 26 -15.01 -33.99 6.33
N GLY A 27 -14.92 -34.59 5.15
CA GLY A 27 -16.06 -35.10 4.40
C GLY A 27 -16.44 -34.36 3.10
N GLY A 28 -16.14 -35.00 1.96
CA GLY A 28 -16.82 -34.72 0.69
C GLY A 28 -15.89 -34.81 -0.52
N GLY A 29 -15.76 -36.02 -1.09
CA GLY A 29 -14.99 -36.27 -2.30
C GLY A 29 -15.45 -35.40 -3.48
N SER A 30 -14.52 -34.62 -4.02
CA SER A 30 -14.62 -34.01 -5.33
C SER A 30 -13.39 -34.42 -6.13
N GLU A 31 -13.49 -35.60 -6.76
CA GLU A 31 -12.55 -36.06 -7.78
C GLU A 31 -12.81 -35.25 -9.05
N GLY A 32 -11.85 -34.39 -9.44
CA GLY A 32 -11.87 -33.81 -10.79
C GLY A 32 -11.44 -32.36 -10.96
N GLU A 33 -11.02 -31.64 -9.91
CA GLU A 33 -10.48 -30.29 -10.10
C GLU A 33 -8.97 -30.36 -10.32
N ALA A 34 -8.55 -30.04 -11.55
CA ALA A 34 -7.14 -29.93 -11.92
C ALA A 34 -6.39 -29.10 -10.86
N PRO A 35 -5.18 -29.52 -10.44
CA PRO A 35 -4.46 -28.82 -9.39
C PRO A 35 -4.25 -27.38 -9.84
N ARG A 36 -4.97 -26.45 -9.21
CA ARG A 36 -4.64 -25.02 -9.28
C ARG A 36 -3.26 -24.90 -8.68
N ARG A 37 -2.25 -24.94 -9.55
CA ARG A 37 -0.84 -24.80 -9.25
C ARG A 37 -0.69 -23.43 -8.60
N ASN A 38 -0.79 -23.38 -7.28
CA ASN A 38 -0.52 -22.18 -6.52
C ASN A 38 0.94 -21.82 -6.85
N PRO A 39 1.23 -20.70 -7.54
CA PRO A 39 2.58 -20.42 -8.02
C PRO A 39 3.60 -20.27 -6.88
N PHE A 40 3.13 -20.24 -5.63
CA PHE A 40 3.91 -20.09 -4.41
C PHE A 40 3.83 -21.26 -3.42
N GLY A 41 3.07 -22.31 -3.74
CA GLY A 41 2.87 -23.49 -2.88
C GLY A 41 3.90 -24.61 -3.05
N GLY A 42 5.01 -24.36 -3.73
CA GLY A 42 6.10 -25.35 -3.88
C GLY A 42 7.33 -24.90 -3.11
N ASP A 43 8.06 -25.88 -2.53
CA ASP A 43 9.38 -25.86 -1.87
C ASP A 43 10.53 -25.18 -2.67
N GLY A 44 10.24 -24.10 -3.39
CA GLY A 44 11.20 -23.32 -4.14
C GLY A 44 11.57 -22.08 -3.34
N ASP A 45 12.87 -21.81 -3.29
CA ASP A 45 13.48 -20.60 -2.77
C ASP A 45 12.74 -19.35 -3.29
N MET A 46 12.02 -18.67 -2.40
CA MET A 46 11.24 -17.48 -2.72
C MET A 46 12.13 -16.36 -3.24
N THR A 47 13.34 -16.21 -2.67
CA THR A 47 14.30 -15.20 -3.14
C THR A 47 14.63 -15.43 -4.60
N LYS A 48 14.89 -16.69 -4.98
CA LYS A 48 15.22 -17.03 -6.37
C LYS A 48 14.12 -16.58 -7.34
N ARG A 49 12.85 -16.83 -7.02
CA ARG A 49 11.72 -16.43 -7.90
C ARG A 49 11.64 -14.92 -8.07
N ILE A 50 11.89 -14.15 -7.00
CA ILE A 50 11.87 -12.69 -7.04
C ILE A 50 13.02 -12.17 -7.90
N VAL A 51 14.22 -12.73 -7.73
CA VAL A 51 15.39 -12.36 -8.52
C VAL A 51 15.19 -12.73 -9.99
N ASP A 52 14.74 -13.95 -10.30
CA ASP A 52 14.46 -14.38 -11.67
C ASP A 52 13.49 -13.40 -12.37
N TYR A 53 12.42 -13.01 -11.67
CA TYR A 53 11.45 -12.03 -12.17
C TYR A 53 12.06 -10.65 -12.40
N LEU A 54 12.82 -10.12 -11.44
CA LEU A 54 13.47 -8.80 -11.60
C LEU A 54 14.53 -8.82 -12.70
N THR A 55 15.27 -9.92 -12.85
CA THR A 55 16.23 -10.11 -13.93
C THR A 55 15.56 -10.08 -15.30
N GLU A 56 14.41 -10.75 -15.44
CA GLU A 56 13.64 -10.76 -16.69
C GLU A 56 13.08 -9.36 -17.02
N GLU A 57 12.41 -8.73 -16.06
CA GLU A 57 11.71 -7.45 -16.29
C GLU A 57 12.68 -6.27 -16.47
N LEU A 58 13.78 -6.22 -15.70
CA LEU A 58 14.74 -5.11 -15.74
C LEU A 58 15.99 -5.41 -16.57
N GLN A 59 16.05 -6.60 -17.18
CA GLN A 59 17.22 -7.08 -17.94
C GLN A 59 18.52 -6.93 -17.13
N LEU A 60 18.50 -7.40 -15.88
CA LEU A 60 19.65 -7.29 -14.99
C LEU A 60 20.82 -8.10 -15.55
N ASP A 61 22.03 -7.54 -15.49
CA ASP A 61 23.24 -8.32 -15.72
C ASP A 61 23.54 -9.27 -14.54
N ASP A 62 24.52 -10.16 -14.72
CA ASP A 62 24.86 -11.17 -13.72
C ASP A 62 25.33 -10.54 -12.38
N GLU A 63 26.01 -9.40 -12.43
CA GLU A 63 26.50 -8.70 -11.23
C GLU A 63 25.34 -8.04 -10.46
N GLN A 64 24.46 -7.34 -11.18
CA GLN A 64 23.23 -6.75 -10.64
C GLN A 64 22.33 -7.83 -10.05
N ALA A 65 22.09 -8.93 -10.77
CA ALA A 65 21.24 -10.03 -10.31
C ALA A 65 21.82 -10.70 -9.04
N ALA A 66 23.13 -10.91 -8.98
CA ALA A 66 23.80 -11.43 -7.80
C ALA A 66 23.67 -10.47 -6.60
N HIS A 67 23.75 -9.17 -6.83
CA HIS A 67 23.55 -8.16 -5.79
C HIS A 67 22.11 -8.14 -5.28
N VAL A 68 21.12 -8.09 -6.17
CA VAL A 68 19.69 -8.15 -5.83
C VAL A 68 19.39 -9.42 -5.04
N LYS A 69 19.94 -10.57 -5.43
CA LYS A 69 19.81 -11.81 -4.68
C LYS A 69 20.31 -11.68 -3.25
N LYS A 70 21.50 -11.11 -3.07
CA LYS A 70 22.09 -10.91 -1.74
C LYS A 70 21.21 -9.99 -0.87
N VAL A 71 20.76 -8.86 -1.42
CA VAL A 71 19.85 -7.91 -0.74
C VAL A 71 18.57 -8.62 -0.31
N MET A 72 17.95 -9.41 -1.20
CA MET A 72 16.74 -10.16 -0.90
C MET A 72 16.95 -11.25 0.15
N ASP A 73 18.04 -12.02 0.07
CA ASP A 73 18.36 -13.05 1.06
C ASP A 73 18.58 -12.46 2.45
N GLU A 74 19.28 -11.32 2.55
CA GLU A 74 19.50 -10.61 3.81
C GLU A 74 18.19 -10.01 4.35
N GLY A 75 17.37 -9.41 3.47
CA GLY A 75 16.04 -8.91 3.80
C GLY A 75 15.13 -9.99 4.37
N MET A 76 15.06 -11.15 3.69
CA MET A 76 14.26 -12.29 4.14
C MET A 76 14.75 -12.82 5.48
N LYS A 77 16.07 -12.94 5.70
CA LYS A 77 16.63 -13.33 7.01
C LYS A 77 16.24 -12.34 8.11
N LYS A 78 16.34 -11.03 7.85
CA LYS A 78 15.92 -9.99 8.80
C LYS A 78 14.42 -10.09 9.11
N MET A 79 13.59 -10.32 8.09
CA MET A 79 12.15 -10.52 8.26
C MET A 79 11.84 -11.73 9.13
N PHE A 80 12.42 -12.89 8.80
CA PHE A 80 12.22 -14.12 9.58
C PHE A 80 12.67 -13.95 11.03
N LYS A 81 13.81 -13.30 11.26
CA LYS A 81 14.28 -13.00 12.60
C LYS A 81 13.29 -12.11 13.37
N ARG A 82 12.82 -11.00 12.78
CA ARG A 82 11.82 -10.13 13.41
C ARG A 82 10.51 -10.87 13.70
N MET A 83 10.08 -11.73 12.78
CA MET A 83 8.86 -12.53 12.96
C MET A 83 9.04 -13.56 14.08
N ALA A 84 10.19 -14.21 14.16
CA ALA A 84 10.52 -15.14 15.25
C ALA A 84 10.61 -14.44 16.61
N GLU A 85 11.20 -13.24 16.68
CA GLU A 85 11.27 -12.43 17.90
C GLU A 85 9.89 -11.94 18.35
N SER A 86 8.98 -11.70 17.39
CA SER A 86 7.60 -11.31 17.67
C SER A 86 6.71 -12.49 18.06
N TRP A 87 7.20 -13.73 17.87
CA TRP A 87 6.47 -14.93 18.22
C TRP A 87 6.90 -15.45 19.60
N GLN A 88 6.06 -15.21 20.61
CA GLN A 88 6.27 -15.83 21.92
C GLN A 88 5.72 -17.26 21.94
N PRO A 89 6.49 -18.25 22.43
CA PRO A 89 5.98 -19.61 22.58
C PRO A 89 4.74 -19.64 23.50
N GLY A 90 3.61 -20.11 22.97
CA GLY A 90 2.34 -20.20 23.72
C GLY A 90 1.37 -19.02 23.54
N GLN A 91 1.71 -18.01 22.73
CA GLN A 91 0.76 -17.00 22.26
C GLN A 91 0.20 -17.32 20.89
N ASP A 92 -1.02 -16.83 20.63
CA ASP A 92 -1.61 -16.79 19.30
C ASP A 92 -0.68 -16.08 18.31
N ARG A 93 -0.90 -16.33 17.01
CA ARG A 93 -0.07 -15.76 15.94
C ARG A 93 0.07 -14.24 16.10
N PRO A 94 1.24 -13.66 15.76
CA PRO A 94 1.45 -12.22 15.86
C PRO A 94 0.33 -11.44 15.15
N ASP A 95 -0.20 -10.42 15.81
CA ASP A 95 -1.17 -9.51 15.21
C ASP A 95 -0.57 -8.89 13.93
N PHE A 96 -1.18 -9.18 12.79
CA PHE A 96 -0.74 -8.68 11.49
C PHE A 96 -0.67 -7.16 11.44
N GLN A 97 -1.52 -6.46 12.19
CA GLN A 97 -1.54 -5.01 12.21
C GLN A 97 -0.27 -4.44 12.86
N SER A 98 0.24 -5.10 13.91
CA SER A 98 1.51 -4.74 14.57
C SER A 98 2.74 -4.98 13.69
N MET A 99 2.74 -6.05 12.89
CA MET A 99 3.86 -6.43 12.01
C MET A 99 3.98 -5.55 10.75
N ARG A 100 2.91 -4.83 10.42
CA ARG A 100 2.81 -4.06 9.19
C ARG A 100 3.85 -2.95 9.05
N GLY A 101 4.09 -2.18 10.13
CA GLY A 101 5.11 -1.12 10.15
C GLY A 101 6.50 -1.65 9.83
N PRO A 102 7.01 -2.61 10.61
CA PRO A 102 8.31 -3.22 10.38
C PRO A 102 8.48 -3.85 8.99
N MET A 103 7.44 -4.48 8.44
CA MET A 103 7.47 -5.06 7.10
C MET A 103 7.60 -3.99 6.01
N GLU A 104 6.88 -2.89 6.16
CA GLU A 104 6.89 -1.77 5.23
C GLU A 104 8.23 -1.03 5.24
N GLU A 105 8.83 -0.81 6.42
CA GLU A 105 10.17 -0.21 6.54
C GLU A 105 11.24 -1.03 5.85
N MET A 106 11.25 -2.34 6.13
CA MET A 106 12.17 -3.27 5.50
C MET A 106 11.97 -3.31 3.99
N ARG A 107 10.74 -3.22 3.50
CA ARG A 107 10.49 -3.13 2.07
C ARG A 107 11.11 -1.87 1.46
N LEU A 108 10.92 -0.69 2.09
CA LEU A 108 11.53 0.56 1.61
C LEU A 108 13.06 0.49 1.64
N GLU A 109 13.65 -0.14 2.67
CA GLU A 109 15.09 -0.40 2.73
C GLU A 109 15.55 -1.28 1.56
N LEU A 110 14.85 -2.38 1.29
CA LEU A 110 15.18 -3.28 0.18
C LEU A 110 15.04 -2.59 -1.19
N GLU A 111 13.97 -1.81 -1.39
CA GLU A 111 13.78 -1.02 -2.61
C GLU A 111 14.97 -0.07 -2.83
N LYS A 112 15.41 0.64 -1.79
CA LYS A 112 16.53 1.57 -1.87
C LYS A 112 17.86 0.88 -2.18
N GLU A 113 18.13 -0.26 -1.55
CA GLU A 113 19.36 -1.04 -1.80
C GLU A 113 19.36 -1.60 -3.24
N ILE A 114 18.22 -2.09 -3.73
CA ILE A 114 18.07 -2.52 -5.13
C ILE A 114 18.31 -1.36 -6.08
N GLU A 115 17.66 -0.20 -5.87
CA GLU A 115 17.82 0.99 -6.72
C GLU A 115 19.29 1.44 -6.83
N SER A 116 20.12 1.18 -5.82
CA SER A 116 21.53 1.60 -5.80
C SER A 116 22.40 0.94 -6.87
N VAL A 117 22.03 -0.26 -7.33
CA VAL A 117 22.77 -1.02 -8.37
C VAL A 117 22.13 -0.94 -9.75
N LEU A 118 20.95 -0.31 -9.85
CA LEU A 118 20.24 -0.14 -11.11
C LEU A 118 20.76 1.07 -11.89
N THR A 119 20.73 0.96 -13.22
CA THR A 119 20.87 2.13 -14.11
C THR A 119 19.66 3.05 -13.99
N ASP A 120 19.77 4.31 -14.41
CA ASP A 120 18.64 5.25 -14.32
C ASP A 120 17.43 4.84 -15.18
N ALA A 121 17.65 4.09 -16.26
CA ALA A 121 16.57 3.50 -17.04
C ALA A 121 15.86 2.39 -16.24
N GLN A 122 16.62 1.45 -15.68
CA GLN A 122 16.09 0.35 -14.86
C GLN A 122 15.40 0.85 -13.59
N LYS A 123 15.87 1.93 -12.95
CA LYS A 123 15.21 2.53 -11.79
C LYS A 123 13.78 2.96 -12.08
N ARG A 124 13.53 3.53 -13.27
CA ARG A 124 12.17 3.96 -13.67
C ARG A 124 11.26 2.75 -13.83
N GLU A 125 11.72 1.71 -14.51
CA GLU A 125 10.96 0.47 -14.67
C GLU A 125 10.72 -0.23 -13.33
N PHE A 126 11.73 -0.24 -12.45
CA PHE A 126 11.62 -0.79 -11.09
C PHE A 126 10.60 -0.04 -10.23
N GLN A 127 10.52 1.29 -10.36
CA GLN A 127 9.50 2.10 -9.70
C GLN A 127 8.10 1.75 -10.21
N ASP A 128 7.91 1.63 -11.53
CA ASP A 128 6.63 1.22 -12.12
C ASP A 128 6.21 -0.19 -11.65
N LEU A 129 7.16 -1.13 -11.57
CA LEU A 129 6.93 -2.46 -11.01
C LEU A 129 6.53 -2.41 -9.54
N SER A 130 7.22 -1.60 -8.73
CA SER A 130 6.92 -1.43 -7.30
C SER A 130 5.55 -0.79 -7.08
N ASP A 131 5.17 0.19 -7.89
CA ASP A 131 3.85 0.82 -7.83
C ASP A 131 2.73 -0.12 -8.27
N ASN A 132 2.96 -0.93 -9.31
CA ASN A 132 2.04 -2.01 -9.68
C ASN A 132 1.87 -3.02 -8.56
N PHE A 133 2.98 -3.35 -7.90
CA PHE A 133 2.98 -4.26 -6.77
C PHE A 133 2.15 -3.73 -5.60
N ASP A 134 2.35 -2.47 -5.25
CA ASP A 134 1.59 -1.76 -4.22
C ASP A 134 0.10 -1.74 -4.50
N ARG A 135 -0.29 -1.32 -5.71
CA ARG A 135 -1.69 -1.27 -6.09
C ARG A 135 -2.36 -2.63 -5.96
N ARG A 136 -1.66 -3.69 -6.39
CA ARG A 136 -2.17 -5.05 -6.22
C ARG A 136 -2.28 -5.40 -4.74
N SER A 137 -1.23 -5.21 -3.94
CA SER A 137 -1.25 -5.46 -2.50
C SER A 137 -2.40 -4.75 -1.79
N GLN A 138 -2.60 -3.45 -2.09
CA GLN A 138 -3.69 -2.66 -1.54
C GLN A 138 -5.06 -3.18 -1.97
N SER A 139 -5.24 -3.57 -3.23
CA SER A 139 -6.52 -4.15 -3.70
C SER A 139 -6.85 -5.47 -2.99
N TRP A 140 -5.86 -6.33 -2.81
CA TRP A 140 -6.01 -7.60 -2.09
C TRP A 140 -6.34 -7.37 -0.63
N GLU A 141 -5.70 -6.38 -0.02
CA GLU A 141 -5.97 -6.04 1.36
C GLU A 141 -7.35 -5.41 1.54
N GLN A 142 -7.75 -4.50 0.66
CA GLN A 142 -9.11 -3.97 0.66
C GLN A 142 -10.13 -5.10 0.55
N GLN A 143 -9.86 -6.09 -0.30
CA GLN A 143 -10.71 -7.26 -0.44
C GLN A 143 -10.74 -8.13 0.83
N ALA A 144 -9.58 -8.38 1.46
CA ALA A 144 -9.49 -9.14 2.71
C ALA A 144 -10.24 -8.44 3.85
N ARG A 145 -10.05 -7.13 4.01
CA ARG A 145 -10.78 -6.32 5.00
C ARG A 145 -12.27 -6.28 4.73
N ALA A 146 -12.68 -6.16 3.46
CA ALA A 146 -14.08 -6.16 3.09
C ALA A 146 -14.76 -7.52 3.38
N TYR A 147 -14.00 -8.61 3.39
CA TYR A 147 -14.50 -9.92 3.80
C TYR A 147 -14.77 -9.99 5.31
N GLU A 148 -13.92 -9.36 6.13
CA GLU A 148 -14.08 -9.27 7.59
C GLU A 148 -15.16 -8.26 7.99
N ASP A 149 -15.17 -7.09 7.35
CA ASP A 149 -16.13 -6.00 7.55
C ASP A 149 -16.49 -5.37 6.20
N PRO A 150 -17.68 -5.68 5.63
CA PRO A 150 -18.12 -5.14 4.36
C PRO A 150 -18.15 -3.60 4.30
N THR A 151 -18.22 -2.92 5.44
CA THR A 151 -18.22 -1.44 5.47
C THR A 151 -16.86 -0.86 5.06
N GLN A 152 -15.76 -1.61 5.22
CA GLN A 152 -14.41 -1.21 4.81
C GLN A 152 -14.25 -1.11 3.29
N MET A 153 -15.12 -1.75 2.50
CA MET A 153 -15.08 -1.63 1.03
C MET A 153 -15.39 -0.21 0.55
N PHE A 154 -16.21 0.51 1.32
CA PHE A 154 -16.64 1.88 1.00
C PHE A 154 -15.83 2.95 1.77
N GLU A 155 -15.04 2.53 2.76
CA GLU A 155 -14.28 3.39 3.67
C GLU A 155 -12.90 2.80 3.94
N PRO A 156 -12.02 2.66 2.93
CA PRO A 156 -10.70 2.11 3.15
C PRO A 156 -9.92 3.00 4.12
N ALA A 157 -9.25 2.40 5.11
CA ALA A 157 -8.37 3.17 5.98
C ALA A 157 -7.30 3.90 5.14
N PRO A 158 -6.97 5.16 5.46
CA PRO A 158 -5.99 5.92 4.70
C PRO A 158 -4.66 5.17 4.62
N ILE A 159 -4.06 5.15 3.43
CA ILE A 159 -2.68 4.69 3.26
C ILE A 159 -1.81 5.55 4.19
N ARG A 160 -0.84 4.94 4.87
CA ARG A 160 -0.01 5.63 5.85
C ARG A 160 0.68 6.84 5.21
N LYS A 161 0.57 8.00 5.85
CA LYS A 161 1.16 9.29 5.43
C LYS A 161 2.59 9.15 4.89
N ARG A 162 3.45 8.46 5.64
CA ARG A 162 4.86 8.24 5.28
C ARG A 162 5.04 7.55 3.92
N ILE A 163 4.20 6.58 3.59
CA ILE A 163 4.26 5.87 2.30
C ILE A 163 3.91 6.83 1.17
N LEU A 164 2.82 7.57 1.33
CA LEU A 164 2.36 8.52 0.31
C LEU A 164 3.39 9.63 0.10
N LEU A 165 4.06 10.10 1.16
CA LEU A 165 5.17 11.04 1.06
C LEU A 165 6.36 10.46 0.29
N ALA A 166 6.82 9.26 0.65
CA ALA A 166 7.93 8.61 -0.04
C ALA A 166 7.60 8.31 -1.52
N LYS A 167 6.35 7.94 -1.81
CA LYS A 167 5.87 7.76 -3.19
C LYS A 167 5.80 9.08 -3.95
N ALA A 168 5.28 10.14 -3.33
CA ALA A 168 5.25 11.46 -3.93
C ALA A 168 6.65 11.93 -4.28
N GLU A 169 7.59 11.89 -3.32
CA GLU A 169 8.99 12.28 -3.52
C GLU A 169 9.63 11.54 -4.71
N ARG A 170 9.49 10.21 -4.77
CA ARG A 170 10.01 9.40 -5.89
C ARG A 170 9.34 9.72 -7.22
N SER A 171 8.01 9.78 -7.23
CA SER A 171 7.22 9.98 -8.46
C SER A 171 7.41 11.38 -9.06
N LEU A 172 7.67 12.39 -8.24
CA LEU A 172 7.80 13.76 -8.69
C LEU A 172 9.15 14.05 -9.36
N PHE A 173 10.14 13.15 -9.20
CA PHE A 173 11.52 13.31 -9.69
C PHE A 173 12.15 14.65 -9.29
N LEU A 174 11.95 15.05 -8.03
CA LEU A 174 12.39 16.35 -7.53
C LEU A 174 13.91 16.39 -7.28
N GLY A 175 14.54 17.52 -7.61
CA GLY A 175 15.87 17.86 -7.10
C GLY A 175 15.83 18.23 -5.61
N PRO A 176 16.99 18.26 -4.90
CA PRO A 176 17.03 18.55 -3.46
C PRO A 176 16.34 19.86 -3.06
N ASP A 177 16.52 20.92 -3.84
CA ASP A 177 15.92 22.23 -3.57
C ASP A 177 14.40 22.21 -3.81
N GLU A 178 13.95 21.53 -4.87
CA GLU A 178 12.53 21.34 -5.16
C GLU A 178 11.85 20.49 -4.09
N THR A 179 12.52 19.44 -3.60
CA THR A 179 12.04 18.60 -2.50
C THR A 179 11.79 19.44 -1.24
N GLN A 180 12.72 20.33 -0.87
CA GLN A 180 12.55 21.20 0.29
C GLN A 180 11.36 22.15 0.16
N VAL A 181 11.06 22.61 -1.06
CA VAL A 181 9.96 23.54 -1.33
C VAL A 181 8.62 22.82 -1.44
N LEU A 182 8.55 21.70 -2.17
CA LEU A 182 7.29 21.05 -2.54
C LEU A 182 6.78 20.06 -1.49
N MET A 183 7.68 19.31 -0.83
CA MET A 183 7.26 18.25 0.09
C MET A 183 6.44 18.74 1.29
N PRO A 184 6.67 19.93 1.87
CA PRO A 184 5.78 20.47 2.91
C PRO A 184 4.34 20.68 2.43
N TYR A 185 4.12 21.03 1.16
CA TYR A 185 2.76 21.21 0.60
C TYR A 185 2.10 19.87 0.32
N VAL A 186 2.85 18.88 -0.18
CA VAL A 186 2.37 17.49 -0.30
C VAL A 186 1.96 16.96 1.08
N GLU A 187 2.79 17.21 2.09
CA GLU A 187 2.52 16.82 3.48
C GLU A 187 1.26 17.48 4.03
N ALA A 188 1.08 18.79 3.81
CA ALA A 188 -0.10 19.52 4.24
C ALA A 188 -1.39 18.96 3.61
N VAL A 189 -1.38 18.63 2.31
CA VAL A 189 -2.52 18.00 1.64
C VAL A 189 -2.85 16.64 2.27
N LEU A 190 -1.83 15.80 2.50
CA LEU A 190 -2.01 14.49 3.13
C LEU A 190 -2.58 14.60 4.55
N ASP A 191 -2.08 15.54 5.35
CA ASP A 191 -2.58 15.77 6.72
C ASP A 191 -4.05 16.17 6.72
N ARG A 192 -4.46 17.06 5.80
CA ARG A 192 -5.87 17.45 5.66
C ARG A 192 -6.75 16.29 5.25
N ARG A 193 -6.30 15.43 4.32
CA ARG A 193 -7.06 14.23 3.91
C ARG A 193 -7.20 13.22 5.04
N ILE A 194 -6.13 12.96 5.78
CA ILE A 194 -6.15 12.05 6.94
C ILE A 194 -7.08 12.60 8.01
N ALA A 195 -6.96 13.89 8.37
CA ALA A 195 -7.84 14.54 9.33
C ALA A 195 -9.31 14.46 8.91
N LEU A 196 -9.64 14.73 7.64
CA LEU A 196 -11.00 14.61 7.12
C LEU A 196 -11.54 13.17 7.26
N ALA A 197 -10.74 12.16 6.93
CA ALA A 197 -11.13 10.76 7.02
C ALA A 197 -11.32 10.30 8.48
N GLU A 198 -10.39 10.62 9.37
CA GLU A 198 -10.45 10.28 10.79
C GLU A 198 -11.63 10.98 11.47
N ASN A 199 -11.83 12.26 11.19
CA ASN A 199 -12.93 13.04 11.74
C ASN A 199 -14.28 12.49 11.25
N ARG A 200 -14.42 12.13 9.96
CA ARG A 200 -15.61 11.45 9.44
C ARG A 200 -15.91 10.15 10.20
N LYS A 201 -14.88 9.34 10.47
CA LYS A 201 -15.02 8.09 11.22
C LYS A 201 -15.53 8.34 12.64
N VAL A 202 -14.85 9.21 13.39
CA VAL A 202 -15.22 9.56 14.78
C VAL A 202 -16.66 10.08 14.86
N ARG A 203 -17.04 10.95 13.92
CA ARG A 203 -18.38 11.54 13.85
C ARG A 203 -19.47 10.53 13.50
N ARG A 204 -19.20 9.59 12.59
CA ARG A 204 -20.12 8.49 12.28
C ARG A 204 -20.32 7.59 13.48
N GLU A 205 -19.26 7.33 14.23
CA GLU A 205 -19.32 6.57 15.48
C GLU A 205 -20.14 7.32 16.54
N ASP A 206 -19.93 8.63 16.72
CA ASP A 206 -20.74 9.47 17.61
C ASP A 206 -22.23 9.44 17.24
N LEU A 207 -22.58 9.54 15.95
CA LEU A 207 -23.97 9.39 15.50
C LEU A 207 -24.54 8.00 15.80
N ARG A 208 -23.75 6.93 15.60
CA ARG A 208 -24.17 5.55 15.91
C ARG A 208 -24.41 5.41 17.42
N ASN A 209 -23.52 5.95 18.25
CA ASN A 209 -23.61 5.93 19.70
C ASN A 209 -24.79 6.77 20.22
N ALA A 210 -25.04 7.94 19.63
CA ALA A 210 -26.21 8.76 19.96
C ALA A 210 -27.51 8.01 19.63
N LYS A 211 -27.57 7.37 18.46
CA LYS A 211 -28.74 6.60 18.04
C LYS A 211 -28.97 5.38 18.94
N SER A 212 -27.93 4.62 19.29
CA SER A 212 -28.05 3.46 20.19
C SER A 212 -28.35 3.87 21.63
N GLY A 213 -27.90 5.06 22.05
CA GLY A 213 -28.18 5.67 23.35
C GLY A 213 -29.58 6.29 23.50
N GLY A 214 -30.44 6.18 22.48
CA GLY A 214 -31.83 6.66 22.56
C GLY A 214 -31.99 8.16 22.33
N ALA A 215 -31.03 8.82 21.67
CA ALA A 215 -31.19 10.22 21.25
C ALA A 215 -32.44 10.39 20.39
N SER A 216 -33.14 11.50 20.61
CA SER A 216 -34.35 11.84 19.86
C SER A 216 -34.03 12.11 18.38
N GLU A 217 -35.04 11.98 17.51
CA GLU A 217 -34.88 12.25 16.08
C GLU A 217 -34.39 13.69 15.81
N ASN A 218 -34.84 14.66 16.61
CA ASN A 218 -34.42 16.05 16.49
C ASN A 218 -32.94 16.25 16.84
N GLU A 219 -32.44 15.59 17.89
CA GLU A 219 -31.02 15.62 18.25
C GLU A 219 -30.15 14.98 17.16
N ILE A 220 -30.60 13.85 16.61
CA ILE A 220 -29.89 13.19 15.50
C ILE A 220 -29.85 14.10 14.26
N ARG A 221 -30.97 14.77 13.92
CA ARG A 221 -31.02 15.75 12.82
C ARG A 221 -30.10 16.93 13.06
N GLN A 222 -30.06 17.46 14.28
CA GLN A 222 -29.15 18.55 14.64
C GLN A 222 -27.69 18.14 14.46
N ARG A 223 -27.30 17.00 15.04
CA ARG A 223 -25.94 16.45 14.87
C ARG A 223 -25.61 16.26 13.40
N LEU A 224 -26.49 15.67 12.60
CA LEU A 224 -26.28 15.51 11.15
C LEU A 224 -26.04 16.85 10.43
N ASN A 225 -26.74 17.92 10.81
CA ASN A 225 -26.53 19.24 10.21
C ASN A 225 -25.19 19.86 10.61
N GLU A 226 -24.80 19.73 11.89
CA GLU A 226 -23.49 20.16 12.39
C GLU A 226 -22.36 19.39 11.70
N LEU A 227 -22.54 18.09 11.49
CA LEU A 227 -21.58 17.25 10.80
C LEU A 227 -21.37 17.67 9.35
N ARG A 228 -22.45 17.96 8.63
CA ARG A 228 -22.39 18.45 7.24
C ARG A 228 -21.68 19.79 7.14
N SER A 229 -21.93 20.71 8.07
CA SER A 229 -21.27 22.03 8.04
C SER A 229 -19.77 21.93 8.32
N ILE A 230 -19.37 21.10 9.28
CA ILE A 230 -17.95 20.87 9.59
C ILE A 230 -17.27 20.14 8.42
N GLU A 231 -17.91 19.13 7.84
CA GLU A 231 -17.38 18.41 6.67
C GLU A 231 -17.18 19.34 5.46
N THR A 232 -18.11 20.26 5.25
CA THR A 232 -17.98 21.29 4.20
C THR A 232 -16.76 22.18 4.46
N LEU A 233 -16.56 22.63 5.70
CA LEU A 233 -15.41 23.46 6.07
C LEU A 233 -14.08 22.71 5.86
N GLU A 234 -14.00 21.44 6.27
CA GLU A 234 -12.80 20.62 6.08
C GLU A 234 -12.51 20.32 4.60
N SER A 235 -13.56 20.10 3.79
CA SER A 235 -13.43 19.97 2.33
C SER A 235 -12.83 21.23 1.71
N LEU A 236 -13.32 22.42 2.10
CA LEU A 236 -12.77 23.69 1.63
C LEU A 236 -11.31 23.90 2.04
N GLN A 237 -10.93 23.47 3.25
CA GLN A 237 -9.53 23.52 3.69
C GLN A 237 -8.64 22.57 2.89
N LEU A 238 -9.13 21.38 2.57
CA LEU A 238 -8.42 20.44 1.71
C LEU A 238 -8.27 21.02 0.29
N GLU A 239 -9.34 21.54 -0.30
CA GLU A 239 -9.32 22.17 -1.63
C GLU A 239 -8.34 23.34 -1.69
N ALA A 240 -8.29 24.17 -0.64
CA ALA A 240 -7.33 25.26 -0.53
C ALA A 240 -5.87 24.75 -0.51
N ALA A 241 -5.58 23.74 0.30
CA ALA A 241 -4.24 23.14 0.34
C ALA A 241 -3.85 22.49 -1.01
N GLN A 242 -4.79 21.84 -1.69
CA GLN A 242 -4.56 21.30 -3.03
C GLN A 242 -4.31 22.40 -4.05
N ALA A 243 -5.03 23.52 -3.99
CA ALA A 243 -4.81 24.66 -4.88
C ALA A 243 -3.44 25.30 -4.67
N GLU A 244 -2.99 25.44 -3.41
CA GLU A 244 -1.64 25.91 -3.08
C GLU A 244 -0.56 24.98 -3.67
N LEU A 245 -0.72 23.66 -3.55
CA LEU A 245 0.19 22.70 -4.16
C LEU A 245 0.17 22.77 -5.70
N ARG A 246 -1.01 22.84 -6.31
CA ARG A 246 -1.16 22.97 -7.78
C ARG A 246 -0.47 24.22 -8.34
N ALA A 247 -0.39 25.30 -7.56
CA ALA A 247 0.29 26.53 -7.97
C ALA A 247 1.83 26.38 -8.07
N LEU A 248 2.42 25.34 -7.46
CA LEU A 248 3.86 25.14 -7.38
C LEU A 248 4.37 24.01 -8.29
N ILE A 249 3.48 23.15 -8.79
CA ILE A 249 3.84 21.96 -9.56
C ILE A 249 3.53 22.13 -11.05
N THR A 250 4.22 21.36 -11.88
CA THR A 250 3.92 21.22 -13.30
C THR A 250 2.71 20.33 -13.54
N VAL A 251 2.10 20.43 -14.73
CA VAL A 251 0.97 19.57 -15.14
C VAL A 251 1.35 18.07 -15.08
N GLN A 252 2.59 17.73 -15.45
CA GLN A 252 3.05 16.33 -15.39
C GLN A 252 3.15 15.82 -13.96
N GLN A 253 3.60 16.67 -13.03
CA GLN A 253 3.66 16.35 -11.61
C GLN A 253 2.26 16.23 -11.00
N GLU A 254 1.33 17.10 -11.39
CA GLU A 254 -0.08 17.02 -10.99
C GLU A 254 -0.69 15.67 -11.37
N VAL A 255 -0.52 15.24 -12.63
CA VAL A 255 -1.03 13.93 -13.09
C VAL A 255 -0.50 12.78 -12.24
N ARG A 256 0.76 12.83 -11.81
CA ARG A 256 1.34 11.79 -10.93
C ARG A 256 0.75 11.84 -9.52
N LEU A 257 0.56 13.03 -8.96
CA LEU A 257 -0.07 13.18 -7.65
C LEU A 257 -1.55 12.76 -7.65
N VAL A 258 -2.27 12.99 -8.76
CA VAL A 258 -3.63 12.46 -8.97
C VAL A 258 -3.60 10.92 -9.06
N ALA A 259 -2.63 10.35 -9.78
CA ALA A 259 -2.48 8.88 -9.87
C ALA A 259 -2.15 8.22 -8.53
N LEU A 260 -1.44 8.94 -7.64
CA LEU A 260 -1.19 8.52 -6.26
C LEU A 260 -2.39 8.79 -5.32
N GLY A 261 -3.43 9.45 -5.84
CA GLY A 261 -4.59 9.87 -5.08
C GLY A 261 -4.26 10.88 -3.98
N ILE A 262 -3.25 11.73 -4.17
CA ILE A 262 -2.92 12.84 -3.26
C ILE A 262 -3.72 14.09 -3.64
N LEU A 263 -3.79 14.37 -4.94
CA LEU A 263 -4.67 15.36 -5.53
C LEU A 263 -5.93 14.68 -6.08
N ASP A 264 -7.01 15.44 -6.15
CA ASP A 264 -8.28 15.03 -6.78
C ASP A 264 -8.39 15.52 -8.24
#